data_AF-Q11086-F1
#
_entry.id   AF-Q11086-F1
#
_cell.length_a   1.000
_cell.length_b   1.000
_cell.length_c   1.000
_cell.angle_alpha   90.00
_cell.angle_beta   90.00
_cell.angle_gamma   90.00
#
_symmetry.space_group_name_H-M   'P 1'
#
loop_
_entity.id
_entity.type
_entity.pdbx_description
1 polymer ?
#
loop_
_entity_poly.entity_id
_entity_poly.type
_entity_poly.pdbx_seq_one_letter_code
_entity_poly.pdbx_strand_id
1 'polypeptide(L)'
;MDDKELFPKVDILNLTFSPKSEISEDVFKQMFSSLDRLWWSRLVISIRGYVINYVQQNDEVLFSCDDAFIKIHQKLAERNSQFEDAFEYLTAIFHVIREKNTLIQMISNPKSISTTKISPNLDRSFNIIHGNLTPKTIQLTIAQLPAYTMFIKVVVNLQQRWENEKLKKKSIRFETDPEWEPDERVVLFQTFASGMTSRIRYDK
;
A
#
# COMPACT_ATOMS: atom_id res chain seq x y z
N MET A 1 14.25 -8.87 8.03
CA MET A 1 13.40 -9.55 6.99
C MET A 1 14.20 -9.63 5.70
N ASP A 2 14.17 -10.74 4.94
CA ASP A 2 14.88 -10.76 3.63
C ASP A 2 14.09 -9.86 2.67
N ASP A 3 14.78 -8.95 1.95
CA ASP A 3 14.17 -8.09 0.94
C ASP A 3 13.31 -8.90 -0.05
N LYS A 4 13.67 -10.16 -0.32
CA LYS A 4 12.89 -11.04 -1.21
C LYS A 4 11.51 -11.43 -0.65
N GLU A 5 11.31 -11.38 0.67
CA GLU A 5 10.01 -11.66 1.29
C GLU A 5 9.04 -10.47 1.09
N LEU A 6 9.54 -9.23 1.16
CA LEU A 6 8.74 -8.02 0.91
C LEU A 6 8.62 -7.68 -0.57
N PHE A 7 9.72 -7.88 -1.29
CA PHE A 7 9.93 -7.45 -2.67
C PHE A 7 10.37 -8.65 -3.51
N PRO A 8 9.48 -9.64 -3.71
CA PRO A 8 9.82 -10.81 -4.50
C PRO A 8 10.15 -10.38 -5.93
N LYS A 9 11.23 -10.93 -6.49
CA LYS A 9 11.59 -10.74 -7.90
C LYS A 9 10.67 -11.62 -8.75
N VAL A 10 9.58 -11.04 -9.24
CA VAL A 10 8.58 -11.73 -10.07
C VAL A 10 8.35 -10.93 -11.34
N ASP A 11 7.97 -11.60 -12.43
CA ASP A 11 7.68 -10.91 -13.70
C ASP A 11 6.34 -10.16 -13.66
N ILE A 12 5.46 -10.54 -12.72
CA ILE A 12 4.11 -10.03 -12.61
C ILE A 12 3.88 -9.44 -11.24
N LEU A 13 3.48 -8.16 -11.18
CA LEU A 13 3.09 -7.54 -9.92
C LEU A 13 1.80 -8.20 -9.41
N ASN A 14 1.94 -8.97 -8.34
CA ASN A 14 0.84 -9.67 -7.72
C ASN A 14 0.05 -8.70 -6.82
N LEU A 15 -1.14 -8.31 -7.28
CA LEU A 15 -2.08 -7.45 -6.52
C LEU A 15 -3.20 -8.26 -5.82
N THR A 16 -3.00 -9.57 -5.63
CA THR A 16 -4.01 -10.46 -5.04
C THR A 16 -3.98 -10.40 -3.52
N PHE A 17 -5.11 -10.13 -2.88
CA PHE A 17 -5.21 -10.03 -1.41
C PHE A 17 -5.86 -11.29 -0.83
N SER A 18 -5.31 -11.84 0.25
CA SER A 18 -6.00 -12.92 0.96
C SER A 18 -7.28 -12.37 1.59
N PRO A 19 -8.43 -13.05 1.47
CA PRO A 19 -9.67 -12.63 2.12
C PRO A 19 -9.55 -12.51 3.65
N LYS A 20 -8.58 -13.21 4.25
CA LYS A 20 -8.32 -13.21 5.69
C LYS A 20 -7.37 -12.10 6.16
N SER A 21 -6.74 -11.38 5.23
CA SER A 21 -5.83 -10.31 5.62
C SER A 21 -6.63 -9.13 6.16
N GLU A 22 -6.15 -8.53 7.24
CA GLU A 22 -6.72 -7.34 7.88
C GLU A 22 -5.58 -6.51 8.47
N ILE A 23 -5.81 -5.21 8.66
CA ILE A 23 -4.88 -4.33 9.35
C ILE A 23 -5.26 -4.35 10.82
N SER A 24 -4.45 -5.01 11.65
CA SER A 24 -4.69 -5.05 13.10
C SER A 24 -4.40 -3.69 13.73
N GLU A 25 -5.40 -3.07 14.36
CA GLU A 25 -5.23 -1.77 15.01
C GLU A 25 -4.15 -1.83 16.10
N ASP A 26 -4.21 -2.83 16.98
CA ASP A 26 -3.29 -2.98 18.11
C ASP A 26 -1.84 -3.18 17.66
N VAL A 27 -1.62 -3.97 16.61
CA VAL A 27 -0.27 -4.24 16.08
C VAL A 27 0.23 -3.02 15.34
N PHE A 28 -0.62 -2.37 14.54
CA PHE A 28 -0.25 -1.15 13.84
C PHE A 28 0.12 -0.05 14.84
N LYS A 29 -0.63 0.08 15.94
CA LYS A 29 -0.35 1.05 17.01
C LYS A 29 1.00 0.80 17.68
N GLN A 30 1.32 -0.47 17.96
CA GLN A 30 2.63 -0.86 18.48
C GLN A 30 3.74 -0.46 17.50
N MET A 31 3.64 -0.88 16.23
CA MET A 31 4.63 -0.53 15.20
C MET A 31 4.76 0.99 15.02
N PHE A 32 3.66 1.72 14.93
CA PHE A 32 3.64 3.17 14.70
C PHE A 32 4.26 3.97 15.86
N SER A 33 4.15 3.44 17.08
CA SER A 33 4.73 4.04 18.29
C SER A 33 6.20 3.65 18.49
N SER A 34 6.59 2.43 18.10
CA SER A 34 7.95 1.92 18.28
C SER A 34 8.92 2.33 17.17
N LEU A 35 8.43 2.49 15.94
CA LEU A 35 9.26 2.78 14.77
C LEU A 35 9.32 4.29 14.53
N ASP A 36 10.53 4.80 14.29
CA ASP A 36 10.72 6.21 14.00
C ASP A 36 10.15 6.62 12.62
N ARG A 37 9.99 7.93 12.41
CA ARG A 37 9.46 8.47 11.15
C ARG A 37 10.38 8.21 9.96
N LEU A 38 11.69 8.11 10.18
CA LEU A 38 12.66 7.81 9.14
C LEU A 38 12.48 6.37 8.61
N TRP A 39 12.18 5.42 9.49
CA TRP A 39 11.86 4.05 9.17
C TRP A 39 10.61 3.97 8.27
N TRP A 40 9.53 4.66 8.65
CA TRP A 40 8.32 4.74 7.81
C TRP A 40 8.62 5.38 6.45
N SER A 41 9.42 6.46 6.42
CA SER A 41 9.86 7.11 5.18
C SER A 41 10.59 6.13 4.26
N ARG A 42 11.57 5.40 4.81
CA ARG A 42 12.35 4.37 4.11
C ARG A 42 11.45 3.26 3.56
N LEU A 43 10.47 2.80 4.34
CA LEU A 43 9.51 1.79 3.90
C LEU A 43 8.71 2.27 2.68
N VAL A 44 8.15 3.49 2.75
CA VAL A 44 7.36 4.07 1.64
C VAL A 44 8.21 4.19 0.38
N ILE A 45 9.43 4.71 0.49
CA ILE A 45 10.36 4.87 -0.65
C ILE A 45 10.70 3.52 -1.30
N SER A 46 10.91 2.48 -0.48
CA SER A 46 11.28 1.15 -0.96
C SER A 46 10.14 0.48 -1.72
N ILE A 47 8.91 0.56 -1.18
CA ILE A 47 7.71 0.03 -1.84
C ILE A 47 7.43 0.80 -3.12
N ARG A 48 7.59 2.13 -3.10
CA ARG A 48 7.48 2.98 -4.29
C ARG A 48 8.43 2.50 -5.39
N GLY A 49 9.72 2.37 -5.07
CA GLY A 49 10.73 1.90 -6.00
C GLY A 49 10.41 0.53 -6.58
N TYR A 50 9.89 -0.39 -5.75
CA TYR A 50 9.42 -1.69 -6.21
C TYR A 50 8.26 -1.57 -7.20
N VAL A 51 7.20 -0.85 -6.86
CA VAL A 51 5.99 -0.71 -7.71
C VAL A 51 6.30 -0.04 -9.05
N ILE A 52 7.13 1.00 -9.06
CA ILE A 52 7.47 1.76 -10.27
C ILE A 52 8.06 0.86 -11.37
N ASN A 53 8.88 -0.14 -11.00
CA ASN A 53 9.45 -1.09 -11.97
C ASN A 53 8.39 -1.88 -12.77
N TYR A 54 7.16 -1.99 -12.25
CA TYR A 54 6.05 -2.69 -12.89
C TYR A 54 5.06 -1.79 -13.61
N VAL A 55 5.04 -0.49 -13.30
CA VAL A 55 4.09 0.46 -13.89
C VAL A 55 4.75 1.48 -14.81
N GLN A 56 6.08 1.47 -14.92
CA GLN A 56 6.89 2.42 -15.71
C GLN A 56 6.50 2.57 -17.19
N GLN A 57 5.79 1.60 -17.78
CA GLN A 57 5.33 1.67 -19.18
C GLN A 57 4.01 2.42 -19.35
N ASN A 58 3.34 2.81 -18.26
CA ASN A 58 2.08 3.54 -18.27
C ASN A 58 2.24 4.82 -17.44
N ASP A 59 2.52 5.93 -18.12
CA ASP A 59 2.77 7.24 -17.49
C ASP A 59 1.62 7.68 -16.57
N GLU A 60 0.37 7.50 -16.98
CA GLU A 60 -0.80 7.88 -16.17
C GLU A 60 -0.85 7.11 -14.85
N VAL A 61 -0.61 5.79 -14.91
CA VAL A 61 -0.57 4.93 -13.72
C VAL A 61 0.66 5.25 -12.87
N LEU A 62 1.81 5.53 -13.50
CA LEU A 62 3.04 5.91 -12.82
C LEU A 62 2.84 7.19 -11.99
N PHE A 63 2.34 8.28 -12.62
CA PHE A 63 2.05 9.54 -11.92
C PHE A 63 1.01 9.35 -10.81
N SER A 64 -0.04 8.59 -11.08
CA SER A 64 -1.08 8.31 -10.09
C SER A 64 -0.51 7.54 -8.88
N CYS A 65 0.32 6.53 -9.11
CA CYS A 65 1.00 5.78 -8.05
C CYS A 65 1.93 6.67 -7.24
N ASP A 66 2.66 7.58 -7.87
CA ASP A 66 3.50 8.55 -7.17
C ASP A 66 2.69 9.46 -6.25
N ASP A 67 1.57 10.00 -6.73
CA ASP A 67 0.64 10.79 -5.90
C ASP A 67 0.12 9.98 -4.69
N ALA A 68 -0.15 8.69 -4.89
CA ALA A 68 -0.56 7.81 -3.79
C ALA A 68 0.55 7.63 -2.75
N PHE A 69 1.80 7.41 -3.18
CA PHE A 69 2.94 7.28 -2.26
C PHE A 69 3.25 8.59 -1.52
N ILE A 70 3.08 9.75 -2.16
CA ILE A 70 3.21 11.05 -1.49
C ILE A 70 2.19 11.16 -0.36
N LYS A 71 0.92 10.82 -0.60
CA LYS A 71 -0.12 10.85 0.45
C LYS A 71 0.14 9.84 1.57
N ILE A 72 0.57 8.63 1.24
CA ILE A 72 0.95 7.61 2.23
C ILE A 72 2.11 8.13 3.10
N HIS A 73 3.12 8.74 2.47
CA HIS A 73 4.26 9.33 3.17
C HIS A 73 3.83 10.43 4.14
N GLN A 74 2.99 11.37 3.67
CA GLN A 74 2.42 12.44 4.51
C GLN A 74 1.71 11.89 5.75
N LYS A 75 0.97 10.79 5.60
CA LYS A 75 0.20 10.19 6.69
C LYS A 75 1.05 9.40 7.68
N LEU A 76 2.22 8.89 7.29
CA LEU A 76 3.01 7.96 8.12
C LEU A 76 4.37 8.49 8.59
N ALA A 77 5.03 9.27 7.75
CA ALA A 77 6.45 9.58 7.88
C ALA A 77 6.72 11.07 8.15
N GLU A 78 5.71 11.93 8.11
CA GLU A 78 5.88 13.33 8.52
C GLU A 78 5.99 13.46 10.04
N ARG A 79 6.66 14.52 10.48
CA ARG A 79 6.94 14.75 11.92
C ARG A 79 5.67 14.86 12.76
N ASN A 80 4.59 15.38 12.18
CA ASN A 80 3.30 15.59 12.82
C ASN A 80 2.30 14.45 12.57
N SER A 81 2.68 13.37 11.88
CA SER A 81 1.80 12.23 11.63
C SER A 81 1.27 11.64 12.93
N GLN A 82 -0.06 11.62 13.07
CA GLN A 82 -0.79 11.04 14.20
C GLN A 82 -1.25 9.62 13.88
N PHE A 83 -1.37 8.79 14.92
CA PHE A 83 -1.78 7.39 14.76
C PHE A 83 -3.18 7.27 14.16
N GLU A 84 -4.13 8.06 14.67
CA GLU A 84 -5.53 8.02 14.27
C GLU A 84 -5.69 8.33 12.78
N ASP A 85 -5.03 9.38 12.30
CA ASP A 85 -5.05 9.78 10.88
C ASP A 85 -4.40 8.73 9.98
N ALA A 86 -3.27 8.17 10.42
CA ALA A 86 -2.55 7.13 9.70
C ALA A 86 -3.40 5.86 9.57
N PHE A 87 -3.96 5.39 10.68
CA PHE A 87 -4.75 4.17 10.73
C PHE A 87 -6.06 4.31 9.94
N GLU A 88 -6.77 5.44 10.09
CA GLU A 88 -7.99 5.71 9.32
C GLU A 88 -7.71 5.77 7.82
N TYR A 89 -6.58 6.38 7.41
CA TYR A 89 -6.19 6.42 6.01
C TYR A 89 -5.86 5.03 5.44
N LEU A 90 -5.11 4.21 6.18
CA LEU A 90 -4.77 2.86 5.73
C LEU A 90 -5.99 1.94 5.66
N THR A 91 -6.91 2.05 6.63
CA THR A 91 -8.16 1.28 6.61
C THR A 91 -9.09 1.72 5.47
N ALA A 92 -9.16 3.02 5.16
CA ALA A 92 -9.88 3.52 3.99
C ALA A 92 -9.31 2.96 2.68
N ILE A 93 -7.97 3.00 2.51
CA ILE A 93 -7.30 2.41 1.35
C ILE A 93 -7.61 0.91 1.26
N PHE A 94 -7.54 0.22 2.40
CA PHE A 94 -7.79 -1.21 2.45
C PHE A 94 -9.21 -1.59 2.02
N HIS A 95 -10.21 -0.81 2.45
CA HIS A 95 -11.59 -0.97 1.98
C HIS A 95 -11.71 -0.78 0.47
N VAL A 96 -11.09 0.26 -0.07
CA VAL A 96 -11.08 0.55 -1.51
C VAL A 96 -10.44 -0.59 -2.32
N ILE A 97 -9.35 -1.19 -1.83
CA ILE A 97 -8.73 -2.36 -2.47
C ILE A 97 -9.72 -3.54 -2.51
N ARG A 98 -10.44 -3.80 -1.42
CA ARG A 98 -11.46 -4.86 -1.34
C ARG A 98 -12.61 -4.61 -2.32
N GLU A 99 -12.97 -3.35 -2.54
CA GLU A 99 -14.04 -2.93 -3.45
C GLU A 99 -13.58 -2.73 -4.91
N LYS A 100 -12.35 -3.11 -5.29
CA LYS A 100 -11.78 -2.87 -6.63
C LYS A 100 -12.71 -3.27 -7.78
N ASN A 101 -13.42 -4.40 -7.64
CA ASN A 101 -14.30 -4.91 -8.69
C ASN A 101 -15.53 -4.01 -8.85
N THR A 102 -16.10 -3.53 -7.73
CA THR A 102 -17.17 -2.53 -7.71
C THR A 102 -16.72 -1.24 -8.41
N LEU A 103 -15.50 -0.75 -8.12
CA LEU A 103 -14.95 0.45 -8.73
C LEU A 103 -14.75 0.32 -10.25
N ILE A 104 -14.21 -0.82 -10.70
CA ILE A 104 -14.02 -1.11 -12.13
C ILE A 104 -15.38 -1.16 -12.86
N GLN A 105 -16.40 -1.76 -12.25
CA GLN A 105 -17.75 -1.81 -12.80
C GLN A 105 -18.37 -0.41 -12.93
N MET A 106 -18.22 0.43 -11.91
CA MET A 106 -18.75 1.81 -11.90
C MET A 106 -18.19 2.65 -13.05
N ILE A 107 -16.90 2.51 -13.39
CA ILE A 107 -16.30 3.23 -14.53
C ILE A 107 -16.65 2.62 -15.87
N SER A 108 -16.72 1.28 -15.95
CA SER A 108 -17.04 0.58 -17.19
C SER A 108 -18.47 0.89 -17.67
N ASN A 109 -19.36 1.24 -16.74
CA ASN A 109 -20.71 1.68 -17.06
C ASN A 109 -21.04 2.97 -16.28
N PRO A 110 -20.70 4.16 -16.80
CA PRO A 110 -20.93 5.43 -16.09
C PRO A 110 -22.40 5.67 -15.72
N LYS A 111 -23.35 5.09 -16.47
CA LYS A 111 -24.79 5.14 -16.16
C LYS A 111 -25.14 4.32 -14.90
N SER A 112 -24.27 3.42 -14.48
CA SER A 112 -24.42 2.63 -13.26
C SER A 112 -24.05 3.41 -12.00
N ILE A 113 -23.27 4.49 -12.08
CA ILE A 113 -22.82 5.22 -10.88
C ILE A 113 -24.00 5.76 -10.06
N SER A 114 -25.07 6.21 -10.74
CA SER A 114 -26.29 6.69 -10.09
C SER A 114 -27.21 5.59 -9.57
N THR A 115 -27.05 4.35 -10.03
CA THR A 115 -27.93 3.21 -9.69
C THR A 115 -27.24 2.16 -8.82
N THR A 116 -25.90 2.16 -8.79
CA THR A 116 -25.10 1.26 -7.95
C THR A 116 -25.26 1.69 -6.52
N LYS A 117 -25.79 0.80 -5.68
CA LYS A 117 -25.90 1.03 -4.24
C LYS A 117 -24.49 1.07 -3.64
N ILE A 118 -23.91 2.26 -3.56
CA ILE A 118 -22.62 2.49 -2.91
C ILE A 118 -22.76 2.12 -1.44
N SER A 119 -21.87 1.26 -0.94
CA SER A 119 -21.86 0.93 0.47
C SER A 119 -21.46 2.18 1.28
N PRO A 120 -22.09 2.46 2.44
CA PRO A 120 -21.72 3.62 3.27
C PRO A 120 -20.23 3.65 3.64
N ASN A 121 -19.62 2.48 3.77
CA ASN A 121 -18.19 2.33 4.06
C ASN A 121 -17.31 2.76 2.88
N LEU A 122 -17.74 2.52 1.64
CA LEU A 122 -17.02 2.94 0.46
C LEU A 122 -17.04 4.46 0.32
N ASP A 123 -18.21 5.09 0.49
CA ASP A 123 -18.34 6.55 0.47
C ASP A 123 -17.45 7.22 1.54
N ARG A 124 -17.50 6.71 2.77
CA ARG A 124 -16.60 7.17 3.86
C ARG A 124 -15.12 7.03 3.47
N SER A 125 -14.74 5.89 2.90
CA SER A 125 -13.34 5.65 2.51
C SER A 125 -12.88 6.64 1.43
N PHE A 126 -13.74 6.96 0.47
CA PHE A 126 -13.44 7.98 -0.54
C PHE A 126 -13.35 9.39 0.03
N ASN A 127 -14.22 9.75 0.98
CA ASN A 127 -14.13 11.02 1.68
C ASN A 127 -12.81 11.15 2.45
N ILE A 128 -12.29 10.08 3.04
CA ILE A 128 -10.99 10.06 3.70
C ILE A 128 -9.82 10.23 2.70
N ILE A 129 -9.87 9.54 1.56
CA ILE A 129 -8.73 9.48 0.62
C ILE A 129 -8.68 10.68 -0.34
N HIS A 130 -9.85 11.10 -0.82
CA HIS A 130 -10.01 12.07 -1.90
C HIS A 130 -10.93 13.26 -1.54
N GLY A 131 -11.63 13.21 -0.39
CA GLY A 131 -12.58 14.25 0.03
C GLY A 131 -13.97 14.14 -0.59
N ASN A 132 -14.13 13.37 -1.68
CA ASN A 132 -15.42 13.08 -2.29
C ASN A 132 -15.39 11.80 -3.14
N LEU A 133 -16.57 11.22 -3.35
CA LEU A 133 -16.80 10.16 -4.32
C LEU A 133 -17.34 10.75 -5.62
N THR A 134 -16.50 10.79 -6.66
CA THR A 134 -16.85 11.27 -8.00
C THR A 134 -16.28 10.33 -9.05
N PRO A 135 -16.81 10.31 -10.29
CA PRO A 135 -16.23 9.48 -11.36
C PRO A 135 -14.73 9.72 -11.57
N LYS A 136 -14.26 10.96 -11.41
CA LYS A 136 -12.85 11.34 -11.49
C LYS A 136 -12.03 10.74 -10.34
N THR A 137 -12.53 10.79 -9.10
CA THR A 137 -11.80 10.18 -7.98
C THR A 137 -11.77 8.67 -8.10
N ILE A 138 -12.83 8.01 -8.59
CA ILE A 138 -12.81 6.56 -8.86
C ILE A 138 -11.73 6.22 -9.91
N GLN A 139 -11.61 6.99 -10.99
CA GLN A 139 -10.61 6.74 -12.05
C GLN A 139 -9.19 6.85 -11.48
N LEU A 140 -8.95 7.93 -10.72
CA LEU A 140 -7.69 8.14 -10.01
C LEU A 140 -7.39 6.99 -9.06
N THR A 141 -8.37 6.56 -8.25
CA THR A 141 -8.22 5.44 -7.32
C THR A 141 -7.85 4.14 -8.04
N ILE A 142 -8.46 3.85 -9.21
CA ILE A 142 -8.09 2.66 -10.01
C ILE A 142 -6.63 2.74 -10.45
N ALA A 143 -6.19 3.90 -10.96
CA ALA A 143 -4.79 4.10 -11.35
C ALA A 143 -3.82 4.01 -10.15
N GLN A 144 -4.30 4.25 -8.92
CA GLN A 144 -3.54 4.16 -7.67
C GLN A 144 -3.54 2.76 -7.03
N LEU A 145 -4.38 1.83 -7.51
CA LEU A 145 -4.49 0.49 -6.94
C LEU A 145 -3.16 -0.27 -6.81
N PRO A 146 -2.21 -0.20 -7.77
CA PRO A 146 -0.92 -0.86 -7.61
C PRO A 146 -0.15 -0.38 -6.37
N ALA A 147 -0.07 0.94 -6.17
CA ALA A 147 0.60 1.55 -5.01
C ALA A 147 -0.09 1.16 -3.71
N TYR A 148 -1.41 1.38 -3.63
CA TYR A 148 -2.21 1.05 -2.46
C TYR A 148 -2.14 -0.43 -2.09
N THR A 149 -2.35 -1.32 -3.06
CA THR A 149 -2.38 -2.75 -2.81
C THR A 149 -1.03 -3.26 -2.31
N MET A 150 0.06 -2.84 -2.95
CA MET A 150 1.40 -3.27 -2.53
C MET A 150 1.79 -2.70 -1.16
N PHE A 151 1.43 -1.45 -0.89
CA PHE A 151 1.70 -0.86 0.42
C PHE A 151 0.98 -1.61 1.54
N ILE A 152 -0.33 -1.86 1.39
CA ILE A 152 -1.08 -2.59 2.42
C ILE A 152 -0.61 -4.04 2.54
N LYS A 153 -0.23 -4.71 1.43
CA LYS A 153 0.37 -6.05 1.48
C LYS A 153 1.61 -6.09 2.37
N VAL A 154 2.53 -5.15 2.15
CA VAL A 154 3.78 -5.08 2.90
C VAL A 154 3.49 -4.77 4.37
N VAL A 155 2.59 -3.83 4.67
CA VAL A 155 2.17 -3.54 6.05
C VAL A 155 1.60 -4.79 6.74
N VAL A 156 0.68 -5.52 6.09
CA VAL A 156 0.09 -6.74 6.67
C VAL A 156 1.16 -7.80 6.93
N ASN A 157 2.10 -8.01 6.00
CA ASN A 157 3.20 -8.96 6.19
C ASN A 157 4.10 -8.54 7.37
N LEU A 158 4.39 -7.25 7.50
CA LEU A 158 5.16 -6.72 8.63
C LEU A 158 4.42 -6.90 9.96
N GLN A 159 3.09 -6.69 10.01
CA GLN A 159 2.28 -6.92 11.21
C GLN A 159 2.31 -8.38 11.65
N GLN A 160 2.14 -9.32 10.71
CA GLN A 160 2.22 -10.75 11.01
C GLN A 160 3.59 -11.13 11.59
N ARG A 161 4.66 -10.55 11.06
CA ARG A 161 6.01 -10.77 11.59
C ARG A 161 6.18 -10.17 12.99
N TRP A 162 5.71 -8.95 13.20
CA TRP A 162 5.77 -8.25 14.49
C TRP A 162 5.11 -9.08 15.59
N GLU A 163 3.93 -9.66 15.32
CA GLU A 163 3.25 -10.56 16.25
C GLU A 163 4.04 -11.86 16.49
N ASN A 164 4.55 -12.49 15.43
CA ASN A 164 5.30 -13.74 15.52
C ASN A 164 6.62 -13.60 16.30
N GLU A 165 7.32 -12.48 16.15
CA GLU A 165 8.57 -12.22 16.87
C GLU A 165 8.34 -11.83 18.32
N LYS A 166 7.25 -11.11 18.63
CA LYS A 166 6.83 -10.85 20.03
C LYS A 166 6.61 -12.14 20.82
N LEU A 167 6.15 -13.20 20.15
CA LEU A 167 5.98 -14.53 20.74
C LEU A 167 7.32 -15.28 20.92
N LYS A 168 8.33 -14.99 20.10
CA LYS A 168 9.68 -15.54 20.22
C LYS A 168 10.47 -14.75 21.29
N LYS A 169 10.20 -15.05 22.56
CA LYS A 169 10.85 -14.49 23.78
C LYS A 169 12.39 -14.64 23.87
N LYS A 170 13.12 -14.95 22.80
CA LYS A 170 14.59 -15.14 22.83
C LYS A 170 15.28 -14.44 21.65
N SER A 171 16.11 -13.47 22.05
CA SER A 171 17.37 -12.97 21.48
C SER A 171 17.44 -11.77 20.53
N ILE A 172 16.38 -11.26 19.88
CA ILE A 172 16.49 -10.00 19.12
C ILE A 172 15.19 -9.20 19.30
N ARG A 173 15.28 -8.00 19.91
CA ARG A 173 14.14 -7.12 20.14
C ARG A 173 14.00 -6.16 18.94
N PHE A 174 12.97 -6.35 18.14
CA PHE A 174 12.56 -5.41 17.08
C PHE A 174 12.32 -3.98 17.61
N GLU A 175 12.03 -3.84 18.92
CA GLU A 175 11.88 -2.56 19.61
C GLU A 175 13.18 -1.74 19.68
N THR A 176 14.33 -2.39 19.61
CA THR A 176 15.65 -1.73 19.70
C THR A 176 16.40 -1.69 18.37
N ASP A 177 16.02 -2.56 17.43
CA ASP A 177 16.61 -2.63 16.10
C ASP A 177 15.58 -3.29 15.16
N PRO A 178 14.71 -2.52 14.50
CA PRO A 178 13.77 -3.08 13.54
C PRO A 178 14.58 -3.59 12.35
N GLU A 179 14.80 -4.90 12.36
CA GLU A 179 15.76 -5.70 11.58
C GLU A 179 15.50 -5.74 10.05
N TRP A 180 14.90 -4.67 9.52
CA TRP A 180 14.83 -4.34 8.12
C TRP A 180 15.26 -2.88 7.95
N GLU A 181 16.49 -2.71 7.46
CA GLU A 181 16.91 -1.51 6.74
C GLU A 181 16.91 -1.86 5.25
N PRO A 182 16.41 -0.97 4.37
CA PRO A 182 16.58 -1.16 2.94
C PRO A 182 18.08 -1.20 2.65
N ASP A 183 18.56 -2.34 2.17
CA ASP A 183 19.93 -2.50 1.69
C ASP A 183 20.21 -1.40 0.65
N GLU A 184 21.46 -0.93 0.53
CA GLU A 184 21.90 0.12 -0.41
C GLU A 184 21.44 -0.16 -1.87
N ARG A 185 21.06 -1.40 -2.17
CA ARG A 185 20.38 -1.84 -3.41
C ARG A 185 19.04 -1.16 -3.71
N VAL A 186 18.40 -0.55 -2.71
CA VAL A 186 17.14 0.23 -2.86
C VAL A 186 17.43 1.68 -3.29
N VAL A 187 18.69 2.10 -3.24
CA VAL A 187 19.15 3.42 -3.68
C VAL A 187 19.74 3.26 -5.08
N LEU A 188 19.00 3.71 -6.12
CA LEU A 188 19.31 3.73 -7.58
C LEU A 188 18.64 2.62 -8.42
N PHE A 189 17.33 2.74 -8.66
CA PHE A 189 16.51 1.81 -9.46
C PHE A 189 16.74 1.80 -11.00
N GLN A 190 17.76 2.47 -11.53
CA GLN A 190 18.01 2.45 -12.99
C GLN A 190 18.54 1.09 -13.51
N THR A 191 19.04 0.21 -12.65
CA THR A 191 19.71 -1.05 -13.04
C THR A 191 18.84 -2.31 -12.99
N PHE A 192 17.58 -2.23 -12.52
CA PHE A 192 16.68 -3.40 -12.52
C PHE A 192 15.91 -3.61 -13.84
N ALA A 193 15.97 -2.66 -14.77
CA ALA A 193 15.09 -2.60 -15.94
C ALA A 193 15.65 -3.19 -17.25
N SER A 194 16.88 -3.73 -17.27
CA SER A 194 17.41 -4.38 -18.46
C SER A 194 16.82 -5.79 -18.64
N GLY A 195 15.64 -5.89 -19.27
CA GLY A 195 15.16 -7.13 -19.90
C GLY A 195 13.89 -7.78 -19.35
N MET A 196 13.16 -7.17 -18.41
CA MET A 196 11.89 -7.71 -17.91
C MET A 196 10.67 -7.01 -18.54
N THR A 197 9.81 -7.78 -19.21
CA THR A 197 8.47 -7.33 -19.64
C THR A 197 7.50 -7.47 -18.47
N SER A 198 7.50 -6.49 -17.57
CA SER A 198 6.66 -6.52 -16.37
C SER A 198 5.17 -6.34 -16.72
N ARG A 199 4.31 -7.23 -16.21
CA ARG A 199 2.83 -7.15 -16.36
C ARG A 199 2.16 -7.03 -14.98
N ILE A 200 0.99 -6.40 -14.90
CA ILE A 200 0.17 -6.36 -13.67
C ILE A 200 -0.93 -7.42 -13.76
N ARG A 201 -1.17 -8.21 -12.72
CA ARG A 201 -2.31 -9.14 -12.65
C ARG A 201 -3.21 -8.81 -11.46
N TYR A 202 -4.47 -8.53 -11.76
CA TYR A 202 -5.56 -8.52 -10.79
C TYR A 202 -6.14 -9.94 -10.65
N ASP A 203 -6.63 -10.33 -9.47
CA ASP A 203 -7.45 -11.56 -9.32
C ASP A 203 -8.62 -11.57 -10.30
N LYS A 204 -8.89 -12.74 -10.89
CA LYS A 204 -10.13 -13.02 -11.61
C LYS A 204 -11.29 -13.20 -10.64
#